data_AF-A0A9P0PJB9-F1
#
_entry.id   AF-A0A9P0PJB9-F1
#
_cell.length_a   1.000
_cell.length_b   1.000
_cell.length_c   1.000
_cell.angle_alpha   90.00
_cell.angle_beta   90.00
_cell.angle_gamma   90.00
#
_symmetry.space_group_name_H-M   'P 1'
#
loop_
_entity.id
_entity.type
_entity.pdbx_description
1 polymer ?
#
loop_
_entity_poly.entity_id
_entity_poly.type
_entity_poly.pdbx_seq_one_letter_code
_entity_poly.pdbx_strand_id
1 'polypeptide(L)'
;MVLLVQTIIGLCRLANKRIEKTSLYPNVIMRGTKLILMEVGNVKFLDSLNYFPMPLTALPKAFDLKELKKGYFPHLFNTLAHQNYLGPIPALDFYDPDHLKEDTREKLLKWHGEREAEGYVFDFQKEIVEYCISDVEILTQACLKFRDLMKTETTVDPFQESTTIASCCNKVFRRNFLKPETIGVIPKGGYRWRENQSKIAIQWMLWEEHQRGIKIQHAAKGIETIVKGHKVDASLSQMSGLIKCQILPNQNLYHPVLPSKMNNKLMFVNCQKCGEDFVREECQHSIQERSLKGTWVIEEVLKAIEKGYQIIETYEIWEYDTIQLSKDQEGLFSGMMNKFLQIKQQASGWPKHCLTDEEKNRYIDAFLDTEDIKLEFSKIIENPCLRSLAKLMLNSFWGKFAQKENQNKTSIVRDCGEFFDMLTNPSIHVNTVLPVNEETLLVTWEFREEAYDVSSTVNVVLASYVTALARLKLYSFLEKVEERAVYVDTDSCIYISRKGLDDISTGDFIGDMTDELNGGFISEFVSGGPKNYAYKYTTLSGEEQIVCKVKGISLNYKASQVVNFEKIKDMVLKKSDPVSVLSRQLRRTREHAVVTVEFPKLYKITSMKRKFYEDHTSVPFGFKKIKY
;
A
#
# COMPACT_ATOMS: atom_id res chain seq x y z
N MET A 1 23.35 1.16 19.46
CA MET A 1 23.23 -0.20 18.87
C MET A 1 21.84 -0.34 18.24
N VAL A 2 21.71 -0.85 17.01
CA VAL A 2 20.40 -1.04 16.35
C VAL A 2 20.12 -2.54 16.22
N LEU A 3 18.97 -2.99 16.72
CA LEU A 3 18.51 -4.37 16.65
C LEU A 3 17.28 -4.45 15.75
N LEU A 4 17.35 -5.28 14.71
CA LEU A 4 16.25 -5.55 13.78
C LEU A 4 15.59 -6.85 14.18
N VAL A 5 14.27 -6.83 14.38
CA VAL A 5 13.51 -7.97 14.89
C VAL A 5 12.34 -8.22 13.97
N GLN A 6 12.18 -9.47 13.53
CA GLN A 6 11.15 -9.83 12.55
C GLN A 6 9.72 -9.75 13.07
N THR A 7 9.56 -9.64 14.39
CA THR A 7 8.38 -9.08 15.02
C THR A 7 8.75 -8.69 16.44
N ILE A 8 8.59 -7.41 16.84
CA ILE A 8 8.95 -6.95 18.21
C ILE A 8 8.07 -7.62 19.30
N ILE A 9 7.11 -8.45 18.91
CA ILE A 9 6.25 -9.24 19.78
C ILE A 9 7.02 -10.08 20.82
N GLY A 10 8.12 -10.74 20.43
CA GLY A 10 8.93 -11.54 21.36
C GLY A 10 9.72 -10.67 22.35
N LEU A 11 10.13 -9.49 21.91
CA LEU A 11 10.82 -8.51 22.72
C LEU A 11 9.92 -7.91 23.79
N CYS A 12 8.60 -7.80 23.62
CA CYS A 12 7.76 -7.26 24.70
C CYS A 12 7.83 -8.09 26.00
N ARG A 13 7.99 -9.42 25.94
CA ARG A 13 8.17 -10.23 27.16
C ARG A 13 9.57 -10.11 27.75
N LEU A 14 10.60 -10.05 26.90
CA LEU A 14 12.01 -9.91 27.31
C LEU A 14 12.33 -8.50 27.80
N ALA A 15 11.74 -7.49 27.16
CA ALA A 15 11.73 -6.09 27.56
C ALA A 15 10.92 -5.95 28.85
N ASN A 16 9.70 -6.49 28.99
CA ASN A 16 8.98 -6.42 30.26
C ASN A 16 9.78 -7.04 31.42
N LYS A 17 10.35 -8.25 31.26
CA LYS A 17 11.20 -8.88 32.29
C LYS A 17 12.50 -8.14 32.62
N ARG A 18 13.05 -7.34 31.68
CA ARG A 18 14.26 -6.53 31.91
C ARG A 18 13.96 -5.11 32.36
N ILE A 19 12.86 -4.51 31.90
CA ILE A 19 12.35 -3.17 32.29
C ILE A 19 11.89 -3.20 33.75
N GLU A 20 11.36 -4.32 34.26
CA GLU A 20 11.10 -4.49 35.70
C GLU A 20 12.39 -4.49 36.55
N LYS A 21 13.56 -4.74 35.95
CA LYS A 21 14.86 -4.84 36.64
C LYS A 21 15.81 -3.67 36.35
N THR A 22 15.46 -2.75 35.47
CA THR A 22 16.32 -1.61 35.08
C THR A 22 15.55 -0.30 35.13
N SER A 23 16.20 0.78 35.58
CA SER A 23 15.65 2.14 35.59
C SER A 23 15.60 2.79 34.20
N LEU A 24 15.59 2.00 33.12
CA LEU A 24 15.64 2.47 31.74
C LEU A 24 14.25 2.47 31.13
N TYR A 25 13.84 3.64 30.63
CA TYR A 25 12.50 3.86 30.11
C TYR A 25 12.48 3.77 28.58
N PRO A 26 11.59 2.93 27.99
CA PRO A 26 11.44 2.83 26.55
C PRO A 26 10.67 4.02 25.96
N ASN A 27 11.24 4.70 24.95
CA ASN A 27 10.48 5.53 24.03
C ASN A 27 9.93 4.68 22.90
N VAL A 28 8.63 4.78 22.59
CA VAL A 28 7.98 3.91 21.59
C VAL A 28 7.29 4.70 20.49
N ILE A 29 7.39 4.21 19.25
CA ILE A 29 6.53 4.64 18.15
C ILE A 29 5.66 3.45 17.75
N MET A 30 4.35 3.64 17.81
CA MET A 30 3.37 2.61 17.49
C MET A 30 2.48 3.04 16.32
N ARG A 31 1.96 2.05 15.59
CA ARG A 31 0.89 2.22 14.61
C ARG A 31 -0.23 1.27 14.98
N GLY A 32 -1.26 1.81 15.64
CA GLY A 32 -2.24 0.98 16.34
C GLY A 32 -1.53 0.10 17.38
N THR A 33 -1.75 -1.21 17.34
CA THR A 33 -1.12 -2.16 18.27
C THR A 33 0.29 -2.63 17.86
N LYS A 34 0.76 -2.23 16.66
CA LYS A 34 2.08 -2.62 16.14
C LYS A 34 3.15 -1.64 16.62
N LEU A 35 4.24 -2.19 17.16
CA LEU A 35 5.40 -1.41 17.56
C LEU A 35 6.34 -1.27 16.35
N ILE A 36 6.60 -0.02 15.94
CA ILE A 36 7.49 0.31 14.81
C ILE A 36 8.92 0.51 15.31
N LEU A 37 9.05 1.21 16.43
CA LEU A 37 10.30 1.60 17.06
C LEU A 37 10.16 1.48 18.57
N MET A 38 11.20 0.95 19.22
CA MET A 38 11.41 1.11 20.65
C MET A 38 12.86 1.56 20.89
N GLU A 39 13.06 2.59 21.69
CA GLU A 39 14.37 3.08 22.08
C GLU A 39 14.54 2.95 23.59
N VAL A 40 15.57 2.23 24.03
CA VAL A 40 15.89 2.02 25.45
C VAL A 40 17.34 2.40 25.66
N GLY A 41 17.58 3.52 26.34
CA GLY A 41 18.93 4.09 26.48
C GLY A 41 19.56 4.37 25.10
N ASN A 42 20.68 3.71 24.79
CA ASN A 42 21.40 3.83 23.51
C ASN A 42 21.08 2.69 22.51
N VAL A 43 20.03 1.91 22.77
CA VAL A 43 19.61 0.77 21.94
C VAL A 43 18.30 1.10 21.23
N LYS A 44 18.29 0.89 19.91
CA LYS A 44 17.16 1.12 19.02
C LYS A 44 16.65 -0.21 18.47
N PHE A 45 15.41 -0.57 18.76
CA PHE A 45 14.74 -1.75 18.23
C PHE A 45 13.82 -1.36 17.07
N LEU A 46 14.03 -1.96 15.91
CA LEU A 46 13.28 -1.72 14.69
C LEU A 46 12.61 -3.00 14.21
N ASP A 47 11.39 -2.88 13.69
CA ASP A 47 10.71 -3.98 13.03
C ASP A 47 11.20 -4.10 11.57
N SER A 48 11.84 -5.21 11.23
CA SER A 48 12.42 -5.42 9.90
C SER A 48 11.36 -5.51 8.80
N LEU A 49 10.09 -5.82 9.14
CA LEU A 49 8.99 -5.84 8.18
C LEU A 49 8.65 -4.45 7.64
N ASN A 50 9.08 -3.37 8.32
CA ASN A 50 8.95 -2.00 7.80
C ASN A 50 9.96 -1.68 6.69
N TYR A 51 10.93 -2.57 6.46
CA TYR A 51 11.94 -2.47 5.41
C TYR A 51 11.77 -3.57 4.36
N PHE A 52 11.46 -4.79 4.79
CA PHE A 52 11.25 -5.94 3.93
C PHE A 52 9.79 -6.41 4.04
N PRO A 53 8.88 -5.94 3.17
CA PRO A 53 7.47 -6.34 3.19
C PRO A 53 7.27 -7.74 2.56
N MET A 54 8.06 -8.72 3.00
CA MET A 54 8.07 -10.09 2.50
C MET A 54 8.41 -11.10 3.62
N PRO A 55 8.01 -12.38 3.50
CA PRO A 55 8.33 -13.38 4.51
C PRO A 55 9.84 -13.69 4.55
N LEU A 56 10.32 -14.23 5.68
CA LEU A 56 11.74 -14.60 5.85
C LEU A 56 12.22 -15.54 4.76
N THR A 57 11.39 -16.52 4.39
CA THR A 57 11.65 -17.53 3.37
C THR A 57 11.85 -16.96 1.97
N ALA A 58 11.42 -15.71 1.72
CA ALA A 58 11.67 -15.02 0.47
C ALA A 58 12.98 -14.21 0.46
N LEU A 59 13.55 -13.90 1.64
CA LEU A 59 14.78 -13.09 1.73
C LEU A 59 15.99 -13.76 1.07
N PRO A 60 16.26 -15.07 1.24
CA PRO A 60 17.44 -15.68 0.61
C PRO A 60 17.43 -15.52 -0.90
N LYS A 61 16.28 -15.78 -1.56
CA LYS A 61 16.12 -15.57 -3.00
C LYS A 61 16.18 -14.09 -3.38
N ALA A 62 15.54 -13.21 -2.63
CA ALA A 62 15.50 -11.79 -2.94
C ALA A 62 16.87 -11.10 -2.77
N PHE A 63 17.67 -11.56 -1.82
CA PHE A 63 18.98 -10.99 -1.48
C PHE A 63 20.14 -11.83 -1.99
N ASP A 64 19.89 -12.90 -2.75
CA ASP A 64 20.90 -13.85 -3.22
C ASP A 64 21.83 -14.29 -2.07
N LEU A 65 21.22 -14.86 -1.02
CA LEU A 65 21.89 -15.36 0.17
C LEU A 65 21.87 -16.89 0.14
N LYS A 66 22.94 -17.51 0.64
CA LYS A 66 22.99 -18.95 0.84
C LYS A 66 22.16 -19.31 2.08
N GLU A 67 21.13 -20.12 1.89
CA GLU A 67 20.39 -20.70 3.02
C GLU A 67 21.32 -21.63 3.81
N LEU A 68 21.39 -21.41 5.13
CA LEU A 68 22.25 -22.18 6.03
C LEU A 68 21.61 -23.52 6.43
N LYS A 69 20.29 -23.54 6.61
CA LYS A 69 19.51 -24.75 6.87
C LYS A 69 18.39 -24.88 5.85
N LYS A 70 18.48 -25.90 4.98
CA LYS A 70 17.45 -26.26 4.01
C LYS A 70 16.50 -27.28 4.66
N GLY A 71 15.28 -26.88 4.98
CA GLY A 71 14.29 -27.79 5.58
C GLY A 71 13.09 -27.09 6.21
N TYR A 72 12.24 -27.89 6.86
CA TYR A 72 11.01 -27.44 7.51
C TYR A 72 11.07 -27.74 9.01
N PHE A 73 10.40 -26.92 9.84
CA PHE A 73 10.33 -27.12 11.28
C PHE A 73 8.90 -27.49 11.73
N PRO A 74 8.72 -28.50 12.60
CA PRO A 74 7.41 -28.94 13.04
C PRO A 74 6.83 -28.02 14.12
N HIS A 75 6.23 -26.90 13.70
CA HIS A 75 5.75 -25.85 14.61
C HIS A 75 4.74 -26.33 15.66
N LEU A 76 3.89 -27.32 15.32
CA LEU A 76 2.89 -27.86 16.25
C LEU A 76 3.51 -28.88 17.24
N PHE A 77 4.72 -29.36 16.97
CA PHE A 77 5.44 -30.28 17.86
C PHE A 77 6.10 -29.57 19.04
N ASN A 78 6.28 -28.25 18.96
CA ASN A 78 6.85 -27.42 20.02
C ASN A 78 5.89 -27.30 21.22
N THR A 79 5.87 -28.34 22.05
CA THR A 79 5.09 -28.41 23.28
C THR A 79 6.01 -28.68 24.47
N LEU A 80 5.51 -28.47 25.70
CA LEU A 80 6.29 -28.77 26.91
C LEU A 80 6.66 -30.25 27.01
N ALA A 81 5.81 -31.15 26.51
CA ALA A 81 6.04 -32.60 26.55
C ALA A 81 7.18 -33.06 25.63
N HIS A 82 7.40 -32.34 24.52
CA HIS A 82 8.36 -32.74 23.49
C HIS A 82 9.71 -32.03 23.59
N GLN A 83 9.95 -31.20 24.61
CA GLN A 83 11.19 -30.43 24.72
C GLN A 83 12.44 -31.33 24.71
N ASN A 84 12.39 -32.51 25.33
CA ASN A 84 13.53 -33.43 25.37
C ASN A 84 13.37 -34.61 24.38
N TYR A 85 12.57 -34.45 23.33
CA TYR A 85 12.32 -35.50 22.36
C TYR A 85 13.57 -35.80 21.52
N LEU A 86 13.95 -37.08 21.48
CA LEU A 86 14.98 -37.64 20.63
C LEU A 86 14.43 -38.92 20.02
N GLY A 87 14.25 -38.95 18.69
CA GLY A 87 13.62 -40.09 18.04
C GLY A 87 13.45 -39.90 16.54
N PRO A 88 12.57 -40.68 15.89
CA PRO A 88 12.23 -40.50 14.48
C PRO A 88 11.71 -39.09 14.18
N ILE A 89 11.78 -38.67 12.91
CA ILE A 89 11.19 -37.42 12.45
C ILE A 89 9.70 -37.33 12.87
N PRO A 90 9.21 -36.18 13.39
CA PRO A 90 7.82 -36.01 13.76
C PRO A 90 6.87 -36.30 12.60
N ALA A 91 5.66 -36.76 12.93
CA ALA A 91 4.62 -36.97 11.93
C ALA A 91 4.33 -35.69 11.14
N LEU A 92 3.96 -35.84 9.87
CA LEU A 92 3.75 -34.74 8.94
C LEU A 92 2.73 -33.71 9.44
N ASP A 93 1.70 -34.14 10.16
CA ASP A 93 0.67 -33.26 10.74
C ASP A 93 1.28 -32.16 11.62
N PHE A 94 2.41 -32.43 12.29
CA PHE A 94 3.06 -31.44 13.14
C PHE A 94 3.74 -30.29 12.36
N TYR A 95 3.92 -30.45 11.05
CA TYR A 95 4.45 -29.43 10.13
C TYR A 95 3.36 -28.55 9.51
N ASP A 96 2.09 -28.84 9.81
CA ASP A 96 0.93 -28.05 9.37
C ASP A 96 0.83 -27.87 7.82
N PRO A 97 0.90 -28.97 7.04
CA PRO A 97 0.96 -28.93 5.57
C PRO A 97 -0.26 -28.25 4.94
N ASP A 98 -1.42 -28.36 5.58
CA ASP A 98 -2.70 -27.84 5.10
C ASP A 98 -2.76 -26.30 5.08
N HIS A 99 -1.93 -25.65 5.90
CA HIS A 99 -1.83 -24.19 5.95
C HIS A 99 -0.70 -23.63 5.05
N LEU A 100 0.03 -24.49 4.34
CA LEU A 100 1.01 -24.10 3.32
C LEU A 100 0.36 -23.88 1.95
N LYS A 101 1.06 -23.18 1.05
CA LYS A 101 0.69 -23.14 -0.37
C LYS A 101 0.97 -24.48 -1.02
N GLU A 102 0.22 -24.80 -2.07
CA GLU A 102 0.30 -26.09 -2.78
C GLU A 102 1.72 -26.49 -3.20
N ASP A 103 2.43 -25.64 -3.95
CA ASP A 103 3.85 -25.88 -4.33
C ASP A 103 4.78 -26.08 -3.11
N THR A 104 4.54 -25.35 -2.01
CA THR A 104 5.34 -25.49 -0.79
C THR A 104 5.01 -26.76 -0.03
N ARG A 105 3.75 -27.20 -0.07
CA ARG A 105 3.27 -28.45 0.53
C ARG A 105 3.86 -29.65 -0.19
N GLU A 106 3.89 -29.65 -1.53
CA GLU A 106 4.52 -30.72 -2.31
C GLU A 106 6.02 -30.87 -1.98
N LYS A 107 6.72 -29.75 -1.87
CA LYS A 107 8.13 -29.73 -1.44
C LYS A 107 8.33 -30.27 -0.02
N LEU A 108 7.43 -29.92 0.91
CA LEU A 108 7.45 -30.47 2.28
C LEU A 108 7.22 -31.98 2.29
N LEU A 109 6.22 -32.47 1.55
CA LEU A 109 5.90 -33.90 1.47
C LEU A 109 7.09 -34.72 0.96
N LYS A 110 7.71 -34.25 -0.13
CA LYS A 110 8.89 -34.88 -0.70
C LYS A 110 10.05 -34.89 0.28
N TRP A 111 10.36 -33.74 0.89
CA TRP A 111 11.44 -33.61 1.87
C TRP A 111 11.22 -34.50 3.10
N HIS A 112 10.00 -34.54 3.63
CA HIS A 112 9.67 -35.35 4.82
C HIS A 112 9.81 -36.85 4.52
N GLY A 113 9.29 -37.32 3.38
CA GLY A 113 9.44 -38.71 2.96
C GLY A 113 10.90 -39.13 2.71
N GLU A 114 11.72 -38.23 2.14
CA GLU A 114 13.17 -38.46 2.00
C GLU A 114 13.86 -38.59 3.37
N ARG A 115 13.55 -37.71 4.33
CA ARG A 115 14.10 -37.78 5.70
C ARG A 115 13.68 -39.03 6.47
N GLU A 116 12.42 -39.43 6.31
CA GLU A 116 11.89 -40.65 6.93
C GLU A 116 12.57 -41.91 6.35
N ALA A 117 12.74 -41.97 5.03
CA ALA A 117 13.44 -43.06 4.36
C ALA A 117 14.94 -43.14 4.72
N GLU A 118 15.58 -42.00 5.00
CA GLU A 118 16.96 -41.93 5.50
C GLU A 118 17.10 -42.38 6.97
N GLY A 119 16.01 -42.64 7.69
CA GLY A 119 16.05 -42.98 9.11
C GLY A 119 16.55 -41.82 9.98
N TYR A 120 16.27 -40.58 9.56
CA TYR A 120 16.76 -39.37 10.22
C TYR A 120 16.29 -39.28 11.67
N VAL A 121 17.25 -39.13 12.60
CA VAL A 121 16.98 -38.94 14.03
C VAL A 121 16.79 -37.44 14.32
N PHE A 122 15.59 -37.10 14.76
CA PHE A 122 15.20 -35.76 15.13
C PHE A 122 15.46 -35.52 16.62
N ASP A 123 16.38 -34.60 16.91
CA ASP A 123 16.66 -34.05 18.25
C ASP A 123 15.99 -32.68 18.37
N PHE A 124 14.94 -32.59 19.19
CA PHE A 124 14.15 -31.36 19.27
C PHE A 124 14.97 -30.14 19.73
N GLN A 125 15.82 -30.29 20.75
CA GLN A 125 16.60 -29.16 21.29
C GLN A 125 17.64 -28.67 20.29
N LYS A 126 18.30 -29.60 19.59
CA LYS A 126 19.23 -29.25 18.52
C LYS A 126 18.52 -28.56 17.36
N GLU A 127 17.41 -29.15 16.91
CA GLU A 127 16.67 -28.68 15.74
C GLU A 127 16.06 -27.29 15.95
N ILE A 128 15.47 -27.01 17.12
CA ILE A 128 14.89 -25.70 17.42
C ILE A 128 15.95 -24.61 17.51
N VAL A 129 17.11 -24.91 18.10
CA VAL A 129 18.23 -23.96 18.19
C VAL A 129 18.78 -23.65 16.81
N GLU A 130 19.07 -24.67 16.00
CA GLU A 130 19.56 -24.49 14.63
C GLU A 130 18.56 -23.74 13.74
N TYR A 131 17.26 -24.05 13.88
CA TYR A 131 16.20 -23.33 13.16
C TYR A 131 16.18 -21.84 13.54
N CYS A 132 16.21 -21.52 14.84
CA CYS A 132 16.24 -20.14 15.31
C CYS A 132 17.51 -19.39 14.88
N ILE A 133 18.67 -20.04 14.91
CA ILE A 133 19.94 -19.46 14.43
C ILE A 133 19.84 -19.14 12.94
N SER A 134 19.39 -20.09 12.13
CA SER A 134 19.23 -19.90 10.68
C SER A 134 18.30 -18.72 10.37
N ASP A 135 17.16 -18.61 11.06
CA ASP A 135 16.21 -17.50 10.85
C ASP A 135 16.85 -16.13 11.17
N VAL A 136 17.55 -16.03 12.30
CA VAL A 136 18.24 -14.79 12.71
C VAL A 136 19.39 -14.45 11.76
N GLU A 137 20.12 -15.46 11.29
CA GLU A 137 21.29 -15.28 10.44
C GLU A 137 20.88 -14.86 9.02
N ILE A 138 19.83 -15.46 8.44
CA ILE A 138 19.22 -15.02 7.17
C ILE A 138 18.80 -13.55 7.28
N LEU A 139 18.08 -13.19 8.35
CA LEU A 139 17.66 -11.80 8.54
C LEU A 139 18.87 -10.87 8.67
N THR A 140 19.89 -11.25 9.43
CA THR A 140 21.10 -10.45 9.65
C THR A 140 21.83 -10.22 8.33
N GLN A 141 22.08 -11.27 7.56
CA GLN A 141 22.74 -11.17 6.25
C GLN A 141 21.95 -10.30 5.27
N ALA A 142 20.62 -10.46 5.21
CA ALA A 142 19.76 -9.62 4.38
C ALA A 142 19.82 -8.15 4.80
N CYS A 143 19.78 -7.86 6.10
CA CYS A 143 19.87 -6.51 6.62
C CYS A 143 21.22 -5.86 6.31
N LEU A 144 22.33 -6.58 6.50
CA LEU A 144 23.67 -6.07 6.18
C LEU A 144 23.81 -5.78 4.69
N LYS A 145 23.45 -6.74 3.82
CA LYS A 145 23.50 -6.54 2.36
C LYS A 145 22.62 -5.38 1.92
N PHE A 146 21.41 -5.26 2.47
CA PHE A 146 20.52 -4.13 2.18
C PHE A 146 21.11 -2.79 2.64
N ARG A 147 21.67 -2.74 3.85
CA ARG A 147 22.31 -1.53 4.40
C ARG A 147 23.49 -1.09 3.54
N ASP A 148 24.34 -2.03 3.15
CA ASP A 148 25.52 -1.74 2.34
C ASP A 148 25.12 -1.23 0.96
N LEU A 149 24.15 -1.88 0.30
CA LEU A 149 23.62 -1.39 -0.99
C LEU A 149 22.98 -0.01 -0.86
N MET A 150 22.16 0.23 0.17
CA MET A 150 21.56 1.55 0.39
C MET A 150 22.62 2.63 0.61
N LYS A 151 23.67 2.36 1.39
CA LYS A 151 24.74 3.32 1.63
C LYS A 151 25.57 3.57 0.37
N THR A 152 25.91 2.52 -0.38
CA THR A 152 26.66 2.62 -1.64
C THR A 152 25.89 3.38 -2.70
N GLU A 153 24.61 3.06 -2.90
CA GLU A 153 23.80 3.67 -3.95
C GLU A 153 23.23 5.05 -3.56
N THR A 154 23.04 5.32 -2.26
CA THR A 154 22.25 6.49 -1.82
C THR A 154 22.85 7.33 -0.71
N THR A 155 23.97 6.93 -0.09
CA THR A 155 24.59 7.60 1.07
C THR A 155 23.75 7.68 2.35
N VAL A 156 22.52 7.13 2.36
CA VAL A 156 21.63 7.12 3.53
C VAL A 156 21.71 5.76 4.21
N ASP A 157 21.88 5.76 5.53
CA ASP A 157 21.76 4.54 6.33
C ASP A 157 20.29 4.27 6.67
N PRO A 158 19.69 3.18 6.16
CA PRO A 158 18.25 2.93 6.32
C PRO A 158 17.82 2.71 7.78
N PHE A 159 18.69 2.18 8.62
CA PHE A 159 18.34 1.75 9.99
C PHE A 159 18.69 2.81 11.04
N GLN A 160 19.77 3.55 10.82
CA GLN A 160 20.13 4.65 11.71
C GLN A 160 19.23 5.86 11.49
N GLU A 161 18.96 6.21 10.23
CA GLU A 161 18.42 7.51 9.87
C GLU A 161 16.92 7.55 9.61
N SER A 162 16.27 6.40 9.61
CA SER A 162 14.84 6.25 9.34
C SER A 162 14.27 5.08 10.14
N THR A 163 12.94 5.05 10.26
CA THR A 163 12.20 3.98 10.97
C THR A 163 11.42 3.06 10.03
N THR A 164 11.24 3.49 8.78
CA THR A 164 10.49 2.78 7.75
C THR A 164 11.13 3.03 6.40
N ILE A 165 10.88 2.13 5.44
CA ILE A 165 11.40 2.29 4.09
C ILE A 165 10.93 3.57 3.40
N ALA A 166 9.64 3.91 3.48
CA ALA A 166 9.10 5.12 2.84
C ALA A 166 9.77 6.39 3.38
N SER A 167 10.07 6.42 4.69
CA SER A 167 10.83 7.52 5.30
C SER A 167 12.27 7.57 4.78
N CYS A 168 12.90 6.41 4.58
CA CYS A 168 14.23 6.32 4.02
C CYS A 168 14.28 6.79 2.56
N CYS A 169 13.36 6.33 1.70
CA CYS A 169 13.28 6.76 0.31
C CYS A 169 13.05 8.28 0.18
N ASN A 170 12.15 8.84 1.00
CA ASN A 170 11.93 10.28 1.05
C ASN A 170 13.18 11.03 1.55
N LYS A 171 13.94 10.47 2.49
CA LYS A 171 15.20 11.08 2.94
C LYS A 171 16.27 11.07 1.86
N VAL A 172 16.38 9.97 1.09
CA VAL A 172 17.27 9.89 -0.08
C VAL A 172 16.89 10.96 -1.11
N PHE A 173 15.60 11.09 -1.43
CA PHE A 173 15.11 12.14 -2.31
C PHE A 173 15.54 13.53 -1.83
N ARG A 174 15.26 13.84 -0.56
CA ARG A 174 15.57 15.15 0.02
C ARG A 174 17.05 15.45 0.16
N ARG A 175 17.90 14.44 0.39
CA ARG A 175 19.35 14.62 0.58
C ARG A 175 20.10 14.72 -0.75
N ASN A 176 19.74 13.88 -1.72
CA ASN A 176 20.57 13.69 -2.91
C ASN A 176 20.02 14.39 -4.16
N PHE A 177 18.73 14.69 -4.20
CA PHE A 177 18.05 15.12 -5.43
C PHE A 177 17.27 16.43 -5.27
N LEU A 178 16.65 16.66 -4.10
CA LEU A 178 15.84 17.84 -3.86
C LEU A 178 16.72 19.08 -3.70
N LYS A 179 16.58 20.04 -4.62
CA LYS A 179 17.19 21.37 -4.50
C LYS A 179 16.47 22.17 -3.39
N PRO A 180 17.18 22.97 -2.58
CA PRO A 180 16.56 23.80 -1.55
C PRO A 180 15.42 24.68 -2.11
N GLU A 181 14.38 24.90 -1.31
CA GLU A 181 13.28 25.85 -1.61
C GLU A 181 12.46 25.56 -2.89
N THR A 182 12.46 24.32 -3.39
CA THR A 182 11.74 23.95 -4.62
C THR A 182 10.35 23.34 -4.42
N ILE A 183 10.02 22.85 -3.22
CA ILE A 183 8.69 22.34 -2.88
C ILE A 183 8.11 23.21 -1.77
N GLY A 184 6.98 23.86 -2.06
CA GLY A 184 6.20 24.58 -1.05
C GLY A 184 5.60 23.63 -0.02
N VAL A 185 5.69 24.00 1.26
CA VAL A 185 4.97 23.33 2.35
C VAL A 185 3.55 23.88 2.39
N ILE A 186 2.56 22.99 2.37
CA ILE A 186 1.15 23.39 2.42
C ILE A 186 0.87 23.93 3.83
N PRO A 187 0.42 25.18 3.98
CA PRO A 187 0.11 25.73 5.29
C PRO A 187 -1.04 24.98 5.94
N LYS A 188 -1.09 25.03 7.27
CA LYS A 188 -2.12 24.36 8.05
C LYS A 188 -3.51 24.90 7.68
N GLY A 189 -4.45 24.01 7.39
CA GLY A 189 -5.79 24.40 6.92
C GLY A 189 -5.83 24.88 5.45
N GLY A 190 -4.75 24.71 4.69
CA GLY A 190 -4.65 25.11 3.29
C GLY A 190 -4.28 26.58 3.08
N TYR A 191 -4.34 27.05 1.84
CA TYR A 191 -4.00 28.44 1.45
C TYR A 191 -5.05 29.48 1.86
N ARG A 192 -5.97 29.13 2.76
CA ARG A 192 -6.88 30.09 3.37
C ARG A 192 -6.03 31.08 4.17
N TRP A 193 -5.85 32.26 3.59
CA TRP A 193 -5.12 33.43 4.08
C TRP A 193 -4.83 33.38 5.58
N ARG A 194 -3.56 33.15 5.94
CA ARG A 194 -3.08 33.34 7.32
C ARG A 194 -2.29 34.62 7.39
N GLU A 195 -2.74 35.54 8.23
CA GLU A 195 -1.83 36.49 8.88
C GLU A 195 -0.76 35.71 9.67
N ASN A 196 0.45 36.26 9.78
CA ASN A 196 1.49 35.71 10.65
C ASN A 196 1.00 35.68 12.10
N GLN A 197 0.81 34.49 12.68
CA GLN A 197 0.31 34.34 14.05
C GLN A 197 1.11 33.30 14.85
N SER A 198 1.40 33.60 16.12
CA SER A 198 2.24 32.78 17.00
C SER A 198 1.54 31.52 17.50
N LYS A 199 2.26 30.39 17.52
CA LYS A 199 1.81 29.11 18.08
C LYS A 199 1.37 29.24 19.54
N ILE A 200 2.12 30.01 20.33
CA ILE A 200 1.83 30.26 21.74
C ILE A 200 0.48 30.97 21.87
N ALA A 201 0.18 31.91 20.97
CA ALA A 201 -1.08 32.64 20.99
C ALA A 201 -2.29 31.74 20.71
N ILE A 202 -2.19 30.80 19.75
CA ILE A 202 -3.28 29.85 19.47
C ILE A 202 -3.48 28.89 20.64
N GLN A 203 -2.41 28.36 21.22
CA GLN A 203 -2.50 27.47 22.39
C GLN A 203 -3.10 28.18 23.60
N TRP A 204 -2.70 29.43 23.84
CA TRP A 204 -3.27 30.26 24.88
C TRP A 204 -4.76 30.55 24.63
N MET A 205 -5.16 30.87 23.39
CA MET A 205 -6.58 31.07 23.06
C MET A 205 -7.42 29.81 23.28
N LEU A 206 -6.93 28.64 22.90
CA LEU A 206 -7.61 27.36 23.18
C LEU A 206 -7.70 27.07 24.69
N TRP A 207 -6.67 27.44 25.45
CA TRP A 207 -6.68 27.36 26.91
C TRP A 207 -7.70 28.32 27.53
N GLU A 208 -7.75 29.58 27.06
CA GLU A 208 -8.71 30.59 27.52
C GLU A 208 -10.16 30.22 27.21
N GLU A 209 -10.46 29.70 26.02
CA GLU A 209 -11.78 29.15 25.68
C GLU A 209 -12.21 28.08 26.69
N HIS A 210 -11.28 27.20 27.05
CA HIS A 210 -11.53 26.13 28.00
C HIS A 210 -11.74 26.66 29.42
N GLN A 211 -10.90 27.58 29.90
CA GLN A 211 -11.01 28.15 31.24
C GLN A 211 -12.29 28.97 31.43
N ARG A 212 -12.68 29.75 30.42
CA ARG A 212 -13.83 30.66 30.51
C ARG A 212 -15.13 30.05 29.96
N GLY A 213 -15.09 28.86 29.36
CA GLY A 213 -16.25 28.23 28.75
C GLY A 213 -16.84 29.01 27.56
N ILE A 214 -16.03 29.87 26.92
CA ILE A 214 -16.44 30.72 25.80
C ILE A 214 -15.89 30.17 24.49
N LYS A 215 -16.58 30.41 23.37
CA LYS A 215 -16.04 30.16 22.03
C LYS A 215 -15.37 31.44 21.52
N ILE A 216 -14.06 31.38 21.33
CA ILE A 216 -13.25 32.47 20.78
C ILE A 216 -13.04 32.18 19.30
N GLN A 217 -13.42 33.13 18.44
CA GLN A 217 -13.16 33.05 17.01
C GLN A 217 -11.72 33.47 16.74
N HIS A 218 -10.93 32.59 16.11
CA HIS A 218 -9.54 32.85 15.77
C HIS A 218 -9.18 32.21 14.43
N ALA A 219 -7.97 32.48 13.92
CA ALA A 219 -7.53 32.09 12.58
C ALA A 219 -7.61 30.58 12.26
N ALA A 220 -7.71 29.69 13.26
CA ALA A 220 -7.89 28.25 13.03
C ALA A 220 -9.38 27.81 13.00
N LYS A 221 -10.32 28.72 13.27
CA LYS A 221 -11.78 28.47 13.33
C LYS A 221 -12.63 29.30 12.33
N GLY A 222 -11.99 30.08 11.44
CA GLY A 222 -12.56 30.74 10.23
C GLY A 222 -13.46 31.99 10.45
N ILE A 223 -13.72 32.80 9.38
CA ILE A 223 -15.00 33.46 8.89
C ILE A 223 -14.90 33.77 7.34
N GLU A 224 -16.04 34.05 6.68
CA GLU A 224 -16.49 34.02 5.25
C GLU A 224 -16.53 35.32 4.36
N THR A 225 -16.49 35.08 3.04
CA THR A 225 -17.16 35.63 1.80
C THR A 225 -17.26 37.12 1.40
N ILE A 226 -16.74 37.42 0.18
CA ILE A 226 -17.32 38.35 -0.82
C ILE A 226 -17.29 37.66 -2.20
N VAL A 227 -18.44 37.53 -2.88
CA VAL A 227 -18.49 37.39 -4.36
C VAL A 227 -19.62 38.29 -4.89
N LYS A 228 -19.25 39.47 -5.39
CA LYS A 228 -19.83 40.19 -6.54
C LYS A 228 -19.07 41.50 -6.78
N GLY A 229 -17.85 41.38 -7.28
CA GLY A 229 -17.05 42.54 -7.70
C GLY A 229 -15.90 42.29 -8.68
N HIS A 230 -15.74 41.04 -9.16
CA HIS A 230 -14.82 40.54 -10.20
C HIS A 230 -13.32 40.34 -9.87
N LYS A 231 -12.83 39.15 -10.25
CA LYS A 231 -11.68 38.79 -11.13
C LYS A 231 -11.48 37.25 -11.02
N VAL A 232 -11.29 36.42 -12.03
CA VAL A 232 -11.22 36.50 -13.50
C VAL A 232 -11.73 35.15 -14.02
N ASP A 233 -12.43 35.14 -15.15
CA ASP A 233 -12.69 33.94 -15.94
C ASP A 233 -11.36 33.45 -16.54
N ALA A 234 -10.50 32.83 -15.73
CA ALA A 234 -9.46 31.99 -16.26
C ALA A 234 -10.14 30.71 -16.74
N SER A 235 -9.96 30.37 -18.02
CA SER A 235 -10.43 29.07 -18.52
C SER A 235 -9.77 27.98 -17.68
N LEU A 236 -10.55 27.05 -17.13
CA LEU A 236 -10.04 25.86 -16.43
C LEU A 236 -8.96 25.11 -17.24
N SER A 237 -9.00 25.24 -18.56
CA SER A 237 -8.00 24.66 -19.47
C SER A 237 -6.62 25.32 -19.41
N GLN A 238 -6.48 26.46 -18.72
CA GLN A 238 -5.24 27.22 -18.58
C GLN A 238 -4.69 27.18 -17.14
N MET A 239 -5.38 26.48 -16.23
CA MET A 239 -5.02 26.39 -14.82
C MET A 239 -4.50 25.00 -14.49
N SER A 240 -3.56 24.96 -13.53
CA SER A 240 -3.06 23.72 -12.95
C SER A 240 -3.25 23.77 -11.44
N GLY A 241 -3.77 22.69 -10.85
CA GLY A 241 -3.87 22.57 -9.41
C GLY A 241 -5.03 21.72 -8.92
N LEU A 242 -5.64 22.13 -7.81
CA LEU A 242 -6.77 21.43 -7.20
C LEU A 242 -8.04 22.27 -7.30
N ILE A 243 -9.17 21.61 -7.56
CA ILE A 243 -10.49 22.23 -7.57
C ILE A 243 -11.42 21.48 -6.62
N LYS A 244 -12.10 22.24 -5.77
CA LYS A 244 -13.25 21.78 -5.00
C LYS A 244 -14.51 22.29 -5.68
N CYS A 245 -15.34 21.38 -6.18
CA CYS A 245 -16.55 21.74 -6.92
C CYS A 245 -17.67 20.73 -6.71
N GLN A 246 -18.87 21.13 -7.14
CA GLN A 246 -20.00 20.27 -7.43
C GLN A 246 -20.05 20.07 -8.94
N ILE A 247 -20.01 18.81 -9.38
CA ILE A 247 -19.94 18.46 -10.81
C ILE A 247 -20.94 17.37 -11.14
N LEU A 248 -21.67 17.54 -12.25
CA LEU A 248 -22.67 16.61 -12.73
C LEU A 248 -22.05 15.61 -13.73
N PRO A 249 -22.05 14.30 -13.42
CA PRO A 249 -21.59 13.28 -14.36
C PRO A 249 -22.54 13.06 -15.54
N ASN A 250 -21.96 12.74 -16.70
CA ASN A 250 -22.68 12.22 -17.85
C ASN A 250 -23.19 10.79 -17.57
N GLN A 251 -24.48 10.53 -17.81
CA GLN A 251 -25.09 9.22 -17.52
C GLN A 251 -24.70 8.14 -18.52
N ASN A 252 -24.20 8.51 -19.69
CA ASN A 252 -23.94 7.58 -20.79
C ASN A 252 -22.50 7.05 -20.80
N LEU A 253 -21.74 7.30 -19.72
CA LEU A 253 -20.35 6.86 -19.61
C LEU A 253 -20.23 5.48 -18.98
N TYR A 254 -19.65 4.55 -19.73
CA TYR A 254 -19.37 3.21 -19.22
C TYR A 254 -18.23 3.20 -18.17
N HIS A 255 -17.25 4.09 -18.35
CA HIS A 255 -16.15 4.34 -17.42
C HIS A 255 -16.30 5.76 -16.85
N PRO A 256 -16.83 5.94 -15.62
CA PRO A 256 -16.88 7.25 -14.99
C PRO A 256 -15.45 7.70 -14.64
N VAL A 257 -15.16 8.99 -14.84
CA VAL A 257 -13.80 9.54 -14.71
C VAL A 257 -13.46 9.85 -13.25
N LEU A 258 -14.35 10.55 -12.55
CA LEU A 258 -14.03 11.10 -11.23
C LEU A 258 -14.26 10.09 -10.11
N PRO A 259 -13.25 9.85 -9.25
CA PRO A 259 -13.43 9.03 -8.06
C PRO A 259 -14.22 9.80 -6.99
N SER A 260 -15.10 9.10 -6.28
CA SER A 260 -15.77 9.62 -5.08
C SER A 260 -15.77 8.58 -3.97
N LYS A 261 -15.60 9.04 -2.73
CA LYS A 261 -15.62 8.18 -1.54
C LYS A 261 -17.04 8.13 -1.00
N MET A 262 -17.69 6.98 -1.14
CA MET A 262 -19.03 6.71 -0.61
C MET A 262 -19.09 5.30 -0.03
N ASN A 263 -19.92 5.07 0.99
CA ASN A 263 -20.05 3.76 1.64
C ASN A 263 -18.69 3.18 2.10
N ASN A 264 -17.78 4.03 2.60
CA ASN A 264 -16.40 3.70 2.98
C ASN A 264 -15.55 3.08 1.85
N LYS A 265 -15.91 3.33 0.59
CA LYS A 265 -15.23 2.81 -0.60
C LYS A 265 -14.97 3.91 -1.61
N LEU A 266 -13.86 3.78 -2.33
CA LEU A 266 -13.63 4.55 -3.55
C LEU A 266 -14.49 3.97 -4.67
N MET A 267 -15.40 4.77 -5.23
CA MET A 267 -16.33 4.39 -6.29
C MET A 267 -16.25 5.38 -7.46
N PHE A 268 -16.59 4.88 -8.65
CA PHE A 268 -16.70 5.65 -9.88
C PHE A 268 -18.15 5.47 -10.34
N VAL A 269 -18.93 6.55 -10.32
CA VAL A 269 -20.39 6.51 -10.54
C VAL A 269 -20.84 7.67 -11.42
N ASN A 270 -21.96 7.50 -12.12
CA ASN A 270 -22.61 8.56 -12.90
C ASN A 270 -23.70 9.30 -12.11
N CYS A 271 -23.98 8.86 -10.87
CA CYS A 271 -24.92 9.51 -9.95
C CYS A 271 -24.49 9.22 -8.51
N GLN A 272 -24.29 10.26 -7.71
CA GLN A 272 -23.94 10.14 -6.29
C GLN A 272 -24.98 9.30 -5.53
N LYS A 273 -26.25 9.70 -5.58
CA LYS A 273 -27.33 9.03 -4.84
C LYS A 273 -27.54 7.57 -5.24
N CYS A 274 -27.43 7.24 -6.53
CA CYS A 274 -27.48 5.84 -6.97
C CYS A 274 -26.34 5.00 -6.40
N GLY A 275 -25.14 5.56 -6.25
CA GLY A 275 -23.99 4.87 -5.67
C GLY A 275 -24.11 4.69 -4.16
N GLU A 276 -24.69 5.69 -3.47
CA GLU A 276 -24.95 5.65 -2.03
C GLU A 276 -26.02 4.61 -1.67
N ASP A 277 -27.16 4.64 -2.36
CA ASP A 277 -28.31 3.78 -2.07
C ASP A 277 -28.27 2.43 -2.83
N PHE A 278 -27.22 2.18 -3.62
CA PHE A 278 -27.07 1.01 -4.48
C PHE A 278 -28.27 0.77 -5.43
N VAL A 279 -28.81 1.85 -5.99
CA VAL A 279 -30.00 1.80 -6.86
C VAL A 279 -29.75 0.94 -8.08
N ARG A 280 -30.64 -0.03 -8.30
CA ARG A 280 -30.59 -0.96 -9.44
C ARG A 280 -31.51 -0.56 -10.58
N GLU A 281 -32.57 0.19 -10.31
CA GLU A 281 -33.46 0.68 -11.36
C GLU A 281 -32.83 1.81 -12.18
N GLU A 282 -33.52 2.21 -13.25
CA GLU A 282 -33.11 3.38 -14.02
C GLU A 282 -33.13 4.64 -13.13
N CYS A 283 -32.07 5.44 -13.20
CA CYS A 283 -31.91 6.61 -12.36
C CYS A 283 -32.95 7.70 -12.69
N GLN A 284 -33.76 8.09 -11.70
CA GLN A 284 -34.74 9.20 -11.77
C GLN A 284 -34.35 10.38 -10.87
N HIS A 285 -33.13 10.38 -10.32
CA HIS A 285 -32.65 11.43 -9.42
C HIS A 285 -32.47 12.77 -10.14
N SER A 286 -32.69 13.84 -9.37
CA SER A 286 -32.45 15.23 -9.78
C SER A 286 -30.97 15.51 -10.07
N ILE A 287 -30.68 16.65 -10.69
CA ILE A 287 -29.30 17.10 -10.95
C ILE A 287 -28.51 17.20 -9.65
N GLN A 288 -29.13 17.74 -8.59
CA GLN A 288 -28.51 17.94 -7.28
C GLN A 288 -28.13 16.61 -6.63
N GLU A 289 -29.02 15.62 -6.65
CA GLU A 289 -28.78 14.28 -6.10
C GLU A 289 -27.77 13.47 -6.93
N ARG A 290 -27.68 13.75 -8.24
CA ARG A 290 -26.73 13.08 -9.13
C ARG A 290 -25.33 13.64 -9.02
N SER A 291 -25.20 14.95 -8.84
CA SER A 291 -23.91 15.63 -8.84
C SER A 291 -22.98 15.11 -7.75
N LEU A 292 -21.69 15.04 -8.06
CA LEU A 292 -20.63 14.68 -7.13
C LEU A 292 -20.10 15.97 -6.46
N LYS A 293 -19.89 15.91 -5.15
CA LYS A 293 -19.15 16.95 -4.41
C LYS A 293 -17.80 16.41 -3.95
N GLY A 294 -16.73 17.12 -4.25
CA GLY A 294 -15.39 16.64 -3.92
C GLY A 294 -14.29 17.64 -4.27
N THR A 295 -13.06 17.20 -4.04
CA THR A 295 -11.83 17.92 -4.41
C THR A 295 -11.01 17.00 -5.31
N TRP A 296 -10.65 17.50 -6.48
CA TRP A 296 -9.92 16.75 -7.50
C TRP A 296 -8.78 17.58 -8.07
N VAL A 297 -7.84 16.89 -8.71
CA VAL A 297 -6.82 17.51 -9.56
C VAL A 297 -7.49 18.05 -10.82
N ILE A 298 -7.15 19.27 -11.24
CA ILE A 298 -7.83 19.97 -12.34
C ILE A 298 -7.77 19.15 -13.63
N GLU A 299 -6.67 18.46 -13.91
CA GLU A 299 -6.45 17.63 -15.09
C GLU A 299 -7.45 16.44 -15.17
N GLU A 300 -7.85 15.86 -14.03
CA GLU A 300 -8.92 14.86 -13.99
C GLU A 300 -10.29 15.48 -14.26
N VAL A 301 -10.52 16.70 -13.78
CA VAL A 301 -11.76 17.43 -14.04
C VAL A 301 -11.86 17.85 -15.50
N LEU A 302 -10.76 18.25 -16.13
CA LEU A 302 -10.70 18.54 -17.56
C LEU A 302 -11.04 17.29 -18.39
N LYS A 303 -10.48 16.13 -18.05
CA LYS A 303 -10.87 14.86 -18.68
C LYS A 303 -12.35 14.53 -18.44
N ALA A 304 -12.88 14.82 -17.26
CA ALA A 304 -14.30 14.64 -16.98
C ALA A 304 -15.17 15.54 -17.85
N ILE A 305 -14.82 16.82 -18.02
CA ILE A 305 -15.51 17.77 -18.90
C ILE A 305 -15.45 17.29 -20.36
N GLU A 306 -14.29 16.81 -20.84
CA GLU A 306 -14.13 16.18 -22.17
C GLU A 306 -15.14 15.03 -22.37
N LYS A 307 -15.43 14.28 -21.29
CA LYS A 307 -16.42 13.18 -21.28
C LYS A 307 -17.86 13.64 -21.02
N GLY A 308 -18.12 14.94 -21.02
CA GLY A 308 -19.45 15.53 -20.92
C GLY A 308 -19.93 15.78 -19.49
N TYR A 309 -19.04 15.83 -18.51
CA TYR A 309 -19.39 16.31 -17.17
C TYR A 309 -19.65 17.83 -17.21
N GLN A 310 -20.54 18.31 -16.35
CA GLN A 310 -20.86 19.73 -16.23
C GLN A 310 -20.56 20.24 -14.83
N ILE A 311 -19.69 21.24 -14.68
CA ILE A 311 -19.48 21.89 -13.38
C ILE A 311 -20.74 22.70 -13.05
N ILE A 312 -21.32 22.42 -11.90
CA ILE A 312 -22.52 23.11 -11.39
C ILE A 312 -22.10 24.31 -10.55
N GLU A 313 -21.13 24.11 -9.66
CA GLU A 313 -20.67 25.13 -8.73
C GLU A 313 -19.20 24.89 -8.35
N THR A 314 -18.39 25.95 -8.34
CA THR A 314 -17.00 25.90 -7.88
C THR A 314 -16.90 26.54 -6.50
N TYR A 315 -16.35 25.80 -5.54
CA TYR A 315 -16.21 26.27 -4.15
C TYR A 315 -14.84 26.85 -3.85
N GLU A 316 -13.78 26.24 -4.36
CA GLU A 316 -12.39 26.61 -4.06
C GLU A 316 -11.46 26.09 -5.17
N ILE A 317 -10.49 26.90 -5.59
CA ILE A 317 -9.42 26.49 -6.50
C ILE A 317 -8.08 26.83 -5.84
N TRP A 318 -7.17 25.86 -5.82
CA TRP A 318 -5.76 26.08 -5.52
C TRP A 318 -5.02 26.02 -6.84
N GLU A 319 -4.60 27.18 -7.33
CA GLU A 319 -3.81 27.31 -8.54
C GLU A 319 -2.32 27.29 -8.19
N TYR A 320 -1.54 26.63 -9.02
CA TYR A 320 -0.10 26.55 -8.90
C TYR A 320 0.56 26.98 -10.19
N ASP A 321 1.64 27.76 -10.07
CA ASP A 321 2.54 28.02 -11.19
C ASP A 321 3.22 26.69 -11.59
N THR A 322 2.77 26.13 -12.69
CA THR A 322 3.34 24.89 -13.24
C THR A 322 4.29 25.18 -14.37
N ILE A 323 5.49 24.60 -14.27
CA ILE A 323 6.48 24.62 -15.36
C ILE A 323 6.44 23.23 -16.01
N GLN A 324 6.05 23.18 -17.28
CA GLN A 324 6.17 21.96 -18.07
C GLN A 324 7.59 21.90 -18.64
N LEU A 325 8.34 20.90 -18.21
CA LEU A 325 9.73 20.71 -18.60
C LEU A 325 9.79 19.84 -19.86
N SER A 326 10.65 20.22 -20.82
CA SER A 326 10.97 19.36 -21.97
C SER A 326 11.83 18.18 -21.52
N LYS A 327 12.00 17.17 -22.41
CA LYS A 327 12.89 16.03 -22.13
C LYS A 327 14.31 16.47 -21.76
N ASP A 328 14.79 17.57 -22.35
CA ASP A 328 16.13 18.11 -22.13
C ASP A 328 16.29 18.86 -20.78
N GLN A 329 15.21 19.05 -20.02
CA GLN A 329 15.22 19.80 -18.76
C GLN A 329 15.04 18.87 -17.56
N GLU A 330 15.98 18.97 -16.61
CA GLU A 330 15.94 18.17 -15.39
C GLU A 330 14.77 18.59 -14.48
N GLY A 331 13.79 17.70 -14.35
CA GLY A 331 12.68 17.87 -13.41
C GLY A 331 13.02 17.50 -11.98
N LEU A 332 12.17 17.97 -11.07
CA LEU A 332 12.31 17.80 -9.63
C LEU A 332 12.51 16.33 -9.20
N PHE A 333 11.85 15.40 -9.88
CA PHE A 333 11.95 13.96 -9.61
C PHE A 333 12.81 13.21 -10.64
N SER A 334 13.14 13.83 -11.78
CA SER A 334 13.77 13.16 -12.92
C SER A 334 15.09 12.52 -12.54
N GLY A 335 15.98 13.23 -11.83
CA GLY A 335 17.27 12.66 -11.40
C GLY A 335 17.14 11.40 -10.52
N MET A 336 16.15 11.38 -9.61
CA MET A 336 15.89 10.20 -8.78
C MET A 336 15.28 9.06 -9.61
N MET A 337 14.27 9.36 -10.43
CA MET A 337 13.60 8.35 -11.25
C MET A 337 14.57 7.71 -12.24
N ASN A 338 15.35 8.52 -12.96
CA ASN A 338 16.30 8.05 -13.97
C ASN A 338 17.37 7.15 -13.35
N LYS A 339 17.96 7.55 -12.21
CA LYS A 339 18.94 6.73 -11.50
C LYS A 339 18.38 5.38 -11.09
N PHE A 340 17.24 5.35 -10.39
CA PHE A 340 16.71 4.07 -9.89
C PHE A 340 16.07 3.23 -11.00
N LEU A 341 15.58 3.84 -12.07
CA LEU A 341 15.13 3.09 -13.24
C LEU A 341 16.29 2.44 -13.98
N GLN A 342 17.40 3.15 -14.18
CA GLN A 342 18.65 2.60 -14.73
C GLN A 342 19.12 1.40 -13.89
N ILE A 343 19.22 1.57 -12.58
CA ILE A 343 19.62 0.48 -11.66
C ILE A 343 18.65 -0.70 -11.76
N LYS A 344 17.33 -0.44 -11.73
CA LYS A 344 16.30 -1.48 -11.83
C LYS A 344 16.43 -2.25 -13.14
N GLN A 345 16.64 -1.57 -14.25
CA GLN A 345 16.70 -2.19 -15.57
C GLN A 345 17.97 -3.02 -15.73
N GLN A 346 19.13 -2.46 -15.39
CA GLN A 346 20.41 -3.17 -15.41
C GLN A 346 20.39 -4.41 -14.51
N ALA A 347 19.79 -4.31 -13.31
CA ALA A 347 19.66 -5.42 -12.37
C ALA A 347 18.61 -6.47 -12.78
N SER A 348 17.82 -6.24 -13.85
CA SER A 348 16.85 -7.22 -14.35
C SER A 348 17.47 -8.24 -15.30
N GLY A 349 18.71 -8.02 -15.75
CA GLY A 349 19.32 -8.80 -16.81
C GLY A 349 18.75 -8.46 -18.19
N TRP A 350 19.19 -9.22 -19.21
CA TRP A 350 18.82 -8.99 -20.60
C TRP A 350 17.39 -9.49 -20.89
N PRO A 351 16.61 -8.78 -21.73
CA PRO A 351 15.35 -9.28 -22.25
C PRO A 351 15.52 -10.62 -22.98
N LYS A 352 14.49 -11.47 -22.93
CA LYS A 352 14.52 -12.81 -23.55
C LYS A 352 14.76 -12.78 -25.07
N HIS A 353 14.40 -11.68 -25.73
CA HIS A 353 14.57 -11.48 -27.17
C HIS A 353 15.96 -10.94 -27.54
N CYS A 354 16.82 -10.59 -26.57
CA CYS A 354 18.17 -10.09 -26.82
C CYS A 354 19.20 -11.22 -26.67
N LEU A 355 19.40 -12.01 -27.72
CA LEU A 355 20.32 -13.15 -27.72
C LEU A 355 21.70 -12.76 -28.26
N THR A 356 21.75 -11.91 -29.27
CA THR A 356 23.00 -11.45 -29.90
C THR A 356 23.46 -10.10 -29.34
N ASP A 357 24.75 -9.81 -29.45
CA ASP A 357 25.29 -8.52 -28.99
C ASP A 357 24.75 -7.33 -29.82
N GLU A 358 24.36 -7.57 -31.07
CA GLU A 358 23.67 -6.56 -31.90
C GLU A 358 22.26 -6.25 -31.38
N GLU A 359 21.49 -7.26 -30.97
CA GLU A 359 20.18 -7.06 -30.32
C GLU A 359 20.30 -6.36 -28.98
N LYS A 360 21.34 -6.70 -28.20
CA LYS A 360 21.64 -6.04 -26.93
C LYS A 360 21.99 -4.56 -27.10
N ASN A 361 22.83 -4.22 -28.09
CA ASN A 361 23.16 -2.82 -28.38
C ASN A 361 21.94 -2.06 -28.89
N ARG A 362 21.15 -2.64 -29.80
CA ARG A 362 19.89 -2.05 -30.25
C ARG A 362 18.93 -1.77 -29.10
N TYR A 363 18.86 -2.68 -28.12
CA TYR A 363 18.05 -2.48 -26.92
C TYR A 363 18.56 -1.30 -26.06
N ILE A 364 19.88 -1.17 -25.88
CA ILE A 364 20.47 -0.02 -25.17
C ILE A 364 20.16 1.29 -25.90
N ASP A 365 20.35 1.33 -27.22
CA ASP A 365 20.10 2.52 -28.04
C ASP A 365 18.62 2.89 -28.01
N ALA A 366 17.71 1.93 -28.17
CA ALA A 366 16.28 2.16 -28.07
C ALA A 366 15.85 2.68 -26.69
N PHE A 367 16.48 2.20 -25.61
CA PHE A 367 16.21 2.69 -24.25
C PHE A 367 16.73 4.12 -24.05
N LEU A 368 17.90 4.45 -24.61
CA LEU A 368 18.43 5.80 -24.59
C LEU A 368 17.54 6.75 -25.41
N ASP A 369 17.15 6.38 -26.62
CA ASP A 369 16.32 7.20 -27.51
C ASP A 369 14.91 7.46 -26.92
N THR A 370 14.35 6.46 -26.26
CA THR A 370 12.98 6.53 -25.73
C THR A 370 12.94 7.23 -24.36
N GLU A 371 13.79 6.79 -23.43
CA GLU A 371 13.75 7.17 -22.01
C GLU A 371 14.81 8.21 -21.61
N ASP A 372 15.74 8.54 -22.50
CA ASP A 372 16.91 9.39 -22.19
C ASP A 372 17.74 8.85 -21.01
N ILE A 373 17.82 7.53 -20.91
CA ILE A 373 18.58 6.83 -19.87
C ILE A 373 19.60 5.91 -20.53
N LYS A 374 20.88 6.23 -20.35
CA LYS A 374 21.96 5.40 -20.85
C LYS A 374 22.14 4.15 -20.00
N LEU A 375 21.92 2.97 -20.56
CA LEU A 375 22.26 1.70 -19.91
C LEU A 375 23.71 1.31 -20.23
N GLU A 376 24.39 0.67 -19.28
CA GLU A 376 25.75 0.16 -19.46
C GLU A 376 25.74 -1.34 -19.75
N PHE A 377 26.23 -1.74 -20.92
CA PHE A 377 26.26 -3.14 -21.38
C PHE A 377 26.83 -4.11 -20.33
N SER A 378 27.94 -3.76 -19.68
CA SER A 378 28.61 -4.60 -18.68
C SER A 378 27.88 -4.68 -17.34
N LYS A 379 26.93 -3.77 -17.06
CA LYS A 379 26.16 -3.74 -15.80
C LYS A 379 24.80 -4.41 -15.92
N ILE A 380 24.36 -4.78 -17.12
CA ILE A 380 23.12 -5.52 -17.34
C ILE A 380 23.33 -6.98 -16.95
N ILE A 381 23.19 -7.23 -15.65
CA ILE A 381 23.40 -8.53 -15.01
C ILE A 381 22.25 -8.73 -14.02
N GLU A 382 21.66 -9.93 -14.03
CA GLU A 382 20.59 -10.27 -13.11
C GLU A 382 21.07 -10.13 -11.66
N ASN A 383 20.45 -9.21 -10.92
CA ASN A 383 20.72 -8.96 -9.52
C ASN A 383 19.39 -8.72 -8.78
N PRO A 384 18.75 -9.79 -8.25
CA PRO A 384 17.45 -9.70 -7.60
C PRO A 384 17.41 -8.70 -6.45
N CYS A 385 18.52 -8.57 -5.72
CA CYS A 385 18.66 -7.70 -4.55
C CYS A 385 18.63 -6.22 -4.96
N LEU A 386 19.50 -5.86 -5.89
CA LEU A 386 19.62 -4.48 -6.40
C LEU A 386 18.34 -4.07 -7.14
N ARG A 387 17.75 -4.99 -7.91
CA ARG A 387 16.44 -4.78 -8.55
C ARG A 387 15.34 -4.51 -7.52
N SER A 388 15.30 -5.29 -6.44
CA SER A 388 14.31 -5.12 -5.38
C SER A 388 14.47 -3.77 -4.68
N LEU A 389 15.70 -3.35 -4.39
CA LEU A 389 16.01 -2.04 -3.80
C LEU A 389 15.57 -0.91 -4.73
N ALA A 390 15.93 -0.95 -6.01
CA ALA A 390 15.56 0.08 -6.97
C ALA A 390 14.03 0.18 -7.13
N LYS A 391 13.33 -0.95 -7.24
CA LYS A 391 11.86 -1.00 -7.27
C LYS A 391 11.25 -0.40 -5.99
N LEU A 392 11.85 -0.67 -4.84
CA LEU A 392 11.40 -0.15 -3.55
C LEU A 392 11.53 1.38 -3.48
N MET A 393 12.64 1.93 -4.00
CA MET A 393 12.87 3.38 -4.10
C MET A 393 11.85 4.08 -5.00
N LEU A 394 11.54 3.49 -6.16
CA LEU A 394 10.55 4.01 -7.10
C LEU A 394 9.12 3.98 -6.52
N ASN A 395 8.76 2.90 -5.83
CA ASN A 395 7.38 2.69 -5.37
C ASN A 395 7.06 3.35 -4.01
N SER A 396 8.05 3.47 -3.11
CA SER A 396 7.77 3.79 -1.70
C SER A 396 7.87 5.27 -1.35
N PHE A 397 8.54 6.08 -2.18
CA PHE A 397 8.82 7.48 -1.82
C PHE A 397 7.57 8.36 -1.87
N TRP A 398 6.72 8.24 -2.90
CA TRP A 398 5.57 9.13 -3.10
C TRP A 398 4.49 8.94 -2.03
N GLY A 399 4.34 7.72 -1.50
CA GLY A 399 3.38 7.42 -0.43
C GLY A 399 3.66 8.21 0.85
N LYS A 400 4.91 8.66 1.07
CA LYS A 400 5.28 9.54 2.19
C LYS A 400 4.64 10.92 2.05
N PHE A 401 4.46 11.43 0.82
CA PHE A 401 3.79 12.70 0.58
C PHE A 401 2.29 12.69 0.92
N ALA A 402 1.67 11.50 0.96
CA ALA A 402 0.27 11.31 1.36
C ALA A 402 0.10 10.95 2.86
N GLN A 403 1.17 10.99 3.65
CA GLN A 403 1.09 10.58 5.06
C GLN A 403 0.18 11.53 5.85
N LYS A 404 -0.80 10.97 6.58
CA LYS A 404 -1.58 11.74 7.58
C LYS A 404 -0.62 12.36 8.59
N GLU A 405 -0.63 13.68 8.71
CA GLU A 405 0.29 14.43 9.57
C GLU A 405 -0.05 14.24 11.05
N ASN A 406 -1.34 14.38 11.41
CA ASN A 406 -1.83 14.17 12.77
C ASN A 406 -2.17 12.69 13.01
N GLN A 407 -1.20 11.93 13.54
CA GLN A 407 -1.35 10.52 13.87
C GLN A 407 -1.48 10.33 15.38
N ASN A 408 -2.23 9.30 15.79
CA ASN A 408 -2.26 8.85 17.17
C ASN A 408 -0.84 8.50 17.63
N LYS A 409 -0.45 9.07 18.76
CA LYS A 409 0.79 8.83 19.48
C LYS A 409 0.51 8.00 20.72
N THR A 410 1.53 7.32 21.20
CA THR A 410 1.47 6.51 22.41
C THR A 410 2.61 6.91 23.33
N SER A 411 2.29 7.28 24.56
CA SER A 411 3.25 7.60 25.62
C SER A 411 3.14 6.55 26.74
N ILE A 412 4.27 6.21 27.34
CA ILE A 412 4.32 5.38 28.55
C ILE A 412 4.50 6.35 29.72
N VAL A 413 3.47 6.51 30.54
CA VAL A 413 3.40 7.50 31.60
C VAL A 413 3.45 6.78 32.95
N ARG A 414 4.34 7.20 33.84
CA ARG A 414 4.45 6.66 35.21
C ARG A 414 4.23 7.72 36.27
N ASP A 415 4.50 8.97 35.94
CA ASP A 415 4.26 10.10 36.82
C ASP A 415 2.80 10.56 36.72
N CYS A 416 2.17 10.78 37.86
CA CYS A 416 0.81 11.30 37.92
C CYS A 416 0.74 12.74 37.38
N GLY A 417 1.77 13.56 37.63
CA GLY A 417 1.85 14.93 37.12
C GLY A 417 1.81 14.96 35.60
N GLU A 418 2.69 14.21 34.94
CA GLU A 418 2.69 14.06 33.47
C GLU A 418 1.33 13.62 32.94
N PHE A 419 0.66 12.67 33.61
CA PHE A 419 -0.66 12.22 33.20
C PHE A 419 -1.73 13.32 33.30
N PHE A 420 -1.77 14.05 34.41
CA PHE A 420 -2.71 15.16 34.59
C PHE A 420 -2.41 16.32 33.66
N ASP A 421 -1.12 16.60 33.38
CA ASP A 421 -0.71 17.58 32.37
C ASP A 421 -1.23 17.19 30.98
N MET A 422 -1.16 15.91 30.62
CA MET A 422 -1.73 15.43 29.35
C MET A 422 -3.26 15.57 29.28
N LEU A 423 -3.98 15.29 30.37
CA LEU A 423 -5.44 15.41 30.44
C LEU A 423 -5.92 16.87 30.42
N THR A 424 -5.16 17.77 31.02
CA THR A 424 -5.51 19.19 31.12
C THR A 424 -4.99 20.02 29.95
N ASN A 425 -4.11 19.48 29.11
CA ASN A 425 -3.59 20.16 27.94
C ASN A 425 -4.67 20.33 26.85
N PRO A 426 -5.12 21.57 26.55
CA PRO A 426 -6.18 21.81 25.57
C PRO A 426 -5.74 21.55 24.12
N SER A 427 -4.43 21.43 23.87
CA SER A 427 -3.88 21.11 22.54
C SER A 427 -3.92 19.61 22.22
N ILE A 428 -4.15 18.77 23.21
CA ILE A 428 -4.10 17.31 23.10
C ILE A 428 -5.51 16.73 23.31
N HIS A 429 -5.79 15.63 22.63
CA HIS A 429 -6.94 14.79 22.88
C HIS A 429 -6.44 13.41 23.31
N VAL A 430 -6.74 13.02 24.56
CA VAL A 430 -6.43 11.68 25.08
C VAL A 430 -7.51 10.71 24.62
N ASN A 431 -7.10 9.71 23.83
CA ASN A 431 -7.99 8.73 23.20
C ASN A 431 -8.26 7.52 24.10
N THR A 432 -7.21 6.96 24.70
CA THR A 432 -7.30 5.76 25.54
C THR A 432 -6.20 5.76 26.59
N VAL A 433 -6.53 5.32 27.80
CA VAL A 433 -5.58 5.10 28.90
C VAL A 433 -5.66 3.63 29.30
N LEU A 434 -4.52 2.93 29.28
CA LEU A 434 -4.43 1.52 29.63
C LEU A 434 -3.42 1.33 30.77
N PRO A 435 -3.86 0.92 31.98
CA PRO A 435 -2.93 0.55 33.03
C PRO A 435 -2.20 -0.73 32.66
N VAL A 436 -0.87 -0.67 32.62
CA VAL A 436 0.00 -1.83 32.36
C VAL A 436 0.32 -2.54 33.68
N ASN A 437 0.57 -1.77 34.73
CA ASN A 437 0.75 -2.21 36.12
C ASN A 437 0.40 -1.05 37.06
N GLU A 438 0.62 -1.22 38.37
CA GLU A 438 0.27 -0.23 39.39
C GLU A 438 0.97 1.13 39.22
N GLU A 439 2.11 1.17 38.53
CA GLU A 439 2.93 2.37 38.38
C GLU A 439 3.02 2.88 36.93
N THR A 440 2.40 2.21 35.96
CA THR A 440 2.60 2.49 34.52
C THR A 440 1.30 2.51 33.75
N LEU A 441 1.06 3.62 33.07
CA LEU A 441 -0.03 3.84 32.13
C LEU A 441 0.51 3.88 30.70
N LEU A 442 -0.19 3.27 29.77
CA LEU A 442 -0.02 3.47 28.34
C LEU A 442 -1.12 4.40 27.84
N VAL A 443 -0.75 5.62 27.47
CA VAL A 443 -1.68 6.68 27.07
C VAL A 443 -1.57 6.88 25.57
N THR A 444 -2.68 6.67 24.86
CA THR A 444 -2.79 6.99 23.43
C THR A 444 -3.47 8.33 23.27
N TRP A 445 -2.89 9.23 22.49
CA TRP A 445 -3.33 10.61 22.32
C TRP A 445 -3.07 11.14 20.92
N GLU A 446 -3.75 12.18 20.50
CA GLU A 446 -3.43 12.94 19.28
C GLU A 446 -3.50 14.44 19.55
N PHE A 447 -2.93 15.27 18.67
CA PHE A 447 -3.15 16.70 18.79
C PHE A 447 -4.54 17.04 18.30
N ARG A 448 -5.14 18.09 18.85
CA ARG A 448 -6.33 18.69 18.21
C ARG A 448 -5.94 19.24 16.83
N GLU A 449 -6.89 19.25 15.90
CA GLU A 449 -6.67 19.70 14.51
C GLU A 449 -6.05 21.11 14.46
N GLU A 450 -6.38 21.99 15.41
CA GLU A 450 -5.85 23.35 15.51
C GLU A 450 -4.43 23.43 16.09
N ALA A 451 -3.92 22.36 16.72
CA ALA A 451 -2.65 22.36 17.46
C ALA A 451 -1.51 21.51 16.86
N TYR A 452 -1.77 20.60 15.92
CA TYR A 452 -0.70 19.80 15.28
C TYR A 452 0.28 20.63 14.42
N ASP A 453 1.54 20.19 14.34
CA ASP A 453 2.57 20.81 13.50
C ASP A 453 2.58 20.19 12.09
N VAL A 454 2.67 21.03 11.06
CA VAL A 454 2.78 20.60 9.65
C VAL A 454 4.14 19.96 9.39
N SER A 455 4.16 18.88 8.62
CA SER A 455 5.38 18.19 8.23
C SER A 455 5.95 18.75 6.93
N SER A 456 7.20 19.20 6.96
CA SER A 456 7.96 19.58 5.75
C SER A 456 8.29 18.40 4.82
N THR A 457 7.89 17.18 5.17
CA THR A 457 8.14 15.96 4.38
C THR A 457 6.91 15.42 3.66
N VAL A 458 5.76 16.09 3.84
CA VAL A 458 4.45 15.72 3.31
C VAL A 458 3.99 16.78 2.31
N ASN A 459 3.31 16.36 1.25
CA ASN A 459 2.66 17.27 0.31
C ASN A 459 1.52 16.52 -0.39
N VAL A 460 0.30 16.70 0.11
CA VAL A 460 -0.88 15.97 -0.39
C VAL A 460 -1.23 16.32 -1.83
N VAL A 461 -0.87 17.51 -2.30
CA VAL A 461 -1.11 17.96 -3.68
C VAL A 461 -0.27 17.11 -4.64
N LEU A 462 1.03 16.98 -4.39
CA LEU A 462 1.91 16.13 -5.19
C LEU A 462 1.44 14.67 -5.20
N ALA A 463 1.05 14.14 -4.03
CA ALA A 463 0.50 12.79 -3.97
C ALA A 463 -0.81 12.63 -4.76
N SER A 464 -1.67 13.64 -4.73
CA SER A 464 -2.92 13.66 -5.49
C SER A 464 -2.64 13.64 -6.99
N TYR A 465 -1.70 14.47 -7.45
CA TYR A 465 -1.21 14.51 -8.84
C TYR A 465 -0.70 13.15 -9.32
N VAL A 466 0.19 12.49 -8.57
CA VAL A 466 0.71 11.16 -8.93
C VAL A 466 -0.45 10.17 -9.16
N THR A 467 -1.42 10.13 -8.25
CA THR A 467 -2.54 9.19 -8.39
C THR A 467 -3.54 9.58 -9.49
N ALA A 468 -3.75 10.89 -9.71
CA ALA A 468 -4.63 11.43 -10.74
C ALA A 468 -4.10 11.12 -12.14
N LEU A 469 -2.82 11.44 -12.39
CA LEU A 469 -2.16 11.16 -13.66
C LEU A 469 -2.06 9.65 -13.93
N ALA A 470 -1.82 8.82 -12.91
CA ALA A 470 -1.85 7.37 -13.05
C ALA A 470 -3.24 6.85 -13.47
N ARG A 471 -4.31 7.38 -12.86
CA ARG A 471 -5.70 7.05 -13.25
C ARG A 471 -6.00 7.50 -14.68
N LEU A 472 -5.57 8.70 -15.08
CA LEU A 472 -5.77 9.20 -16.44
C LEU A 472 -5.02 8.37 -17.48
N LYS A 473 -3.78 7.95 -17.18
CA LYS A 473 -3.03 7.02 -18.03
C LYS A 473 -3.76 5.69 -18.19
N LEU A 474 -4.23 5.09 -17.09
CA LEU A 474 -5.07 3.89 -17.16
C LEU A 474 -6.35 4.13 -17.97
N TYR A 475 -7.00 5.27 -17.76
CA TYR A 475 -8.23 5.65 -18.46
C TYR A 475 -8.03 5.71 -19.98
N SER A 476 -6.88 6.20 -20.46
CA SER A 476 -6.54 6.20 -21.90
C SER A 476 -6.54 4.82 -22.55
N PHE A 477 -6.25 3.77 -21.78
CA PHE A 477 -6.36 2.39 -22.25
C PHE A 477 -7.81 1.90 -22.19
N LEU A 478 -8.55 2.27 -21.15
CA LEU A 478 -9.98 1.96 -21.01
C LEU A 478 -10.83 2.57 -22.13
N GLU A 479 -10.43 3.72 -22.66
CA GLU A 479 -11.07 4.33 -23.83
C GLU A 479 -10.92 3.50 -25.11
N LYS A 480 -9.85 2.72 -25.25
CA LYS A 480 -9.64 1.84 -26.42
C LYS A 480 -10.46 0.56 -26.34
N VAL A 481 -10.60 0.01 -25.13
CA VAL A 481 -11.27 -1.27 -24.92
C VAL A 481 -12.76 -1.12 -24.57
N GLU A 482 -13.16 0.03 -24.03
CA GLU A 482 -14.54 0.36 -23.67
C GLU A 482 -15.22 -0.75 -22.87
N GLU A 483 -16.35 -1.29 -23.38
CA GLU A 483 -17.13 -2.37 -22.78
C GLU A 483 -16.38 -3.71 -22.72
N ARG A 484 -15.30 -3.87 -23.50
CA ARG A 484 -14.47 -5.09 -23.48
C ARG A 484 -13.64 -5.22 -22.20
N ALA A 485 -13.44 -4.14 -21.44
CA ALA A 485 -12.78 -4.22 -20.13
C ALA A 485 -13.66 -4.98 -19.12
N VAL A 486 -13.19 -6.14 -18.67
CA VAL A 486 -13.89 -7.00 -17.71
C VAL A 486 -13.39 -6.83 -16.28
N TYR A 487 -12.14 -6.42 -16.10
CA TYR A 487 -11.57 -6.13 -14.78
C TYR A 487 -10.45 -5.11 -14.87
N VAL A 488 -10.38 -4.22 -13.88
CA VAL A 488 -9.40 -3.14 -13.80
C VAL A 488 -8.95 -2.99 -12.34
N ASP A 489 -7.63 -2.96 -12.11
CA ASP A 489 -7.06 -2.66 -10.79
C ASP A 489 -5.75 -1.88 -10.94
N THR A 490 -5.75 -0.63 -10.48
CA THR A 490 -4.60 0.28 -10.31
C THR A 490 -3.76 0.57 -11.55
N ASP A 491 -3.15 -0.45 -12.13
CA ASP A 491 -2.19 -0.46 -13.24
C ASP A 491 -2.39 -1.67 -14.18
N SER A 492 -3.46 -2.45 -13.99
CA SER A 492 -3.77 -3.65 -14.79
C SER A 492 -5.19 -3.59 -15.37
N CYS A 493 -5.36 -4.19 -16.56
CA CYS A 493 -6.64 -4.33 -17.24
C CYS A 493 -6.75 -5.73 -17.84
N ILE A 494 -7.84 -6.43 -17.55
CA ILE A 494 -8.25 -7.66 -18.24
C ILE A 494 -9.40 -7.28 -19.15
N TYR A 495 -9.30 -7.63 -20.43
CA TYR A 495 -10.28 -7.27 -21.44
C TYR A 495 -10.49 -8.39 -22.46
N ILE A 496 -11.61 -8.34 -23.16
CA ILE A 496 -11.96 -9.27 -24.23
C ILE A 496 -11.27 -8.82 -25.53
N SER A 497 -10.38 -9.66 -26.06
CA SER A 497 -9.85 -9.51 -27.41
C SER A 497 -10.86 -10.03 -28.44
N ARG A 498 -11.06 -9.31 -29.55
CA ARG A 498 -11.92 -9.74 -30.66
C ARG A 498 -11.22 -9.46 -31.98
N LYS A 499 -11.31 -10.41 -32.91
CA LYS A 499 -10.74 -10.26 -34.25
C LYS A 499 -11.33 -9.02 -34.94
N GLY A 500 -10.46 -8.12 -35.41
CA GLY A 500 -10.85 -6.90 -36.11
C GLY A 500 -11.11 -5.68 -35.22
N LEU A 501 -10.92 -5.80 -33.90
CA LEU A 501 -10.88 -4.66 -32.99
C LEU A 501 -9.45 -4.44 -32.49
N ASP A 502 -9.07 -3.19 -32.26
CA ASP A 502 -7.74 -2.85 -31.78
C ASP A 502 -7.57 -3.22 -30.31
N ASP A 503 -6.53 -3.99 -30.02
CA ASP A 503 -6.16 -4.38 -28.66
C ASP A 503 -5.14 -3.40 -28.06
N ILE A 504 -4.91 -3.51 -26.74
CA ILE A 504 -3.97 -2.63 -26.05
C ILE A 504 -2.54 -3.01 -26.49
N SER A 505 -1.82 -2.04 -27.07
CA SER A 505 -0.42 -2.19 -27.44
C SER A 505 0.45 -2.46 -26.22
N THR A 506 1.31 -3.47 -26.30
CA THR A 506 2.29 -3.79 -25.27
C THR A 506 3.68 -3.24 -25.61
N GLY A 507 4.48 -2.96 -24.60
CA GLY A 507 5.85 -2.49 -24.78
C GLY A 507 6.72 -2.65 -23.54
N ASP A 508 8.01 -2.37 -23.71
CA ASP A 508 9.05 -2.55 -22.69
C ASP A 508 9.43 -1.24 -21.98
N PHE A 509 8.80 -0.12 -22.35
CA PHE A 509 9.14 1.23 -21.91
C PHE A 509 8.22 1.75 -20.79
N ILE A 510 8.57 2.88 -20.19
CA ILE A 510 7.82 3.48 -19.09
C ILE A 510 6.41 3.84 -19.54
N GLY A 511 5.42 3.31 -18.82
CA GLY A 511 4.02 3.61 -19.07
C GLY A 511 3.38 2.79 -20.19
N ASP A 512 4.14 1.86 -20.79
CA ASP A 512 3.58 0.81 -21.62
C ASP A 512 2.90 -0.26 -20.76
N MET A 513 1.96 -0.96 -21.38
CA MET A 513 1.31 -2.11 -20.76
C MET A 513 2.16 -3.36 -21.06
N THR A 514 2.44 -4.17 -20.04
CA THR A 514 3.18 -5.43 -20.22
C THR A 514 2.20 -6.60 -20.27
N ASP A 515 2.44 -7.56 -21.17
CA ASP A 515 1.71 -8.82 -21.17
C ASP A 515 2.18 -9.73 -20.02
N GLU A 516 1.32 -9.88 -19.00
CA GLU A 516 1.60 -10.75 -17.85
C GLU A 516 1.54 -12.25 -18.18
N LEU A 517 0.87 -12.64 -19.27
CA LEU A 517 0.67 -14.05 -19.64
C LEU A 517 1.71 -14.57 -20.64
N ASN A 518 2.67 -13.74 -21.04
CA ASN A 518 3.76 -14.10 -21.95
C ASN A 518 3.25 -14.77 -23.25
N GLY A 519 2.24 -14.18 -23.89
CA GLY A 519 1.60 -14.68 -25.10
C GLY A 519 0.47 -15.70 -24.86
N GLY A 520 0.22 -16.10 -23.61
CA GLY A 520 -0.94 -16.91 -23.25
C GLY A 520 -2.26 -16.11 -23.33
N PHE A 521 -3.39 -16.83 -23.37
CA PHE A 521 -4.71 -16.21 -23.41
C PHE A 521 -5.64 -16.79 -22.33
N ILE A 522 -6.48 -15.93 -21.77
CA ILE A 522 -7.49 -16.31 -20.78
C ILE A 522 -8.66 -16.95 -21.51
N SER A 523 -8.97 -18.20 -21.16
CA SER A 523 -10.11 -18.95 -21.70
C SER A 523 -11.39 -18.68 -20.92
N GLU A 524 -11.28 -18.56 -19.59
CA GLU A 524 -12.40 -18.25 -18.71
C GLU A 524 -11.99 -17.25 -17.63
N PHE A 525 -12.81 -16.22 -17.41
CA PHE A 525 -12.63 -15.23 -16.34
C PHE A 525 -13.88 -15.11 -15.48
N VAL A 526 -13.69 -15.08 -14.17
CA VAL A 526 -14.77 -14.92 -13.18
C VAL A 526 -14.36 -13.87 -12.14
N SER A 527 -15.23 -12.91 -11.88
CA SER A 527 -15.01 -11.88 -10.85
C SER A 527 -16.13 -11.85 -9.83
N GLY A 528 -15.76 -12.03 -8.57
CA GLY A 528 -16.61 -11.83 -7.40
C GLY A 528 -16.57 -10.40 -6.83
N GLY A 529 -15.89 -9.49 -7.51
CA GLY A 529 -15.72 -8.09 -7.10
C GLY A 529 -14.26 -7.66 -6.97
N PRO A 530 -14.02 -6.46 -6.40
CA PRO A 530 -12.67 -5.89 -6.34
C PRO A 530 -11.68 -6.78 -5.57
N LYS A 531 -10.57 -7.18 -6.23
CA LYS A 531 -9.54 -8.08 -5.71
C LYS A 531 -10.07 -9.46 -5.30
N ASN A 532 -11.16 -9.90 -5.94
CA ASN A 532 -11.75 -11.22 -5.77
C ASN A 532 -12.11 -11.78 -7.16
N TYR A 533 -11.20 -12.50 -7.80
CA TYR A 533 -11.37 -13.00 -9.16
C TYR A 533 -10.57 -14.29 -9.37
N ALA A 534 -10.97 -15.06 -10.38
CA ALA A 534 -10.26 -16.25 -10.81
C ALA A 534 -10.30 -16.38 -12.34
N TYR A 535 -9.28 -16.96 -12.92
CA TYR A 535 -9.22 -17.18 -14.36
C TYR A 535 -8.44 -18.45 -14.72
N LYS A 536 -8.84 -19.05 -15.84
CA LYS A 536 -8.12 -20.11 -16.54
C LYS A 536 -7.43 -19.50 -17.74
N TYR A 537 -6.17 -19.83 -17.96
CA TYR A 537 -5.44 -19.37 -19.14
C TYR A 537 -4.61 -20.49 -19.72
N THR A 538 -4.45 -20.46 -21.04
CA THR A 538 -3.62 -21.40 -21.79
C THR A 538 -2.29 -20.71 -22.11
N THR A 539 -1.19 -21.34 -21.73
CA THR A 539 0.17 -20.87 -22.06
C THR A 539 0.46 -21.06 -23.55
N LEU A 540 1.54 -20.45 -24.04
CA LEU A 540 2.05 -20.73 -25.39
C LEU A 540 2.41 -22.22 -25.61
N SER A 541 2.72 -22.97 -24.53
CA SER A 541 2.98 -24.41 -24.60
C SER A 541 1.71 -25.26 -24.67
N GLY A 542 0.52 -24.64 -24.59
CA GLY A 542 -0.76 -25.35 -24.58
C GLY A 542 -1.19 -25.88 -23.21
N GLU A 543 -0.45 -25.55 -22.14
CA GLU A 543 -0.78 -25.95 -20.77
C GLU A 543 -1.85 -25.02 -20.18
N GLU A 544 -2.89 -25.61 -19.60
CA GLU A 544 -3.91 -24.86 -18.85
C GLU A 544 -3.42 -24.57 -17.43
N GLN A 545 -3.55 -23.32 -17.01
CA GLN A 545 -3.18 -22.84 -15.69
C GLN A 545 -4.34 -22.08 -15.05
N ILE A 546 -4.50 -22.24 -13.73
CA ILE A 546 -5.59 -21.61 -12.98
C ILE A 546 -5.01 -20.63 -11.96
N VAL A 547 -5.55 -19.42 -11.96
CA VAL A 547 -5.18 -18.39 -10.99
C VAL A 547 -6.41 -17.96 -10.20
N CYS A 548 -6.32 -18.04 -8.88
CA CYS A 548 -7.33 -17.53 -7.95
C CYS A 548 -6.75 -16.39 -7.11
N LYS A 549 -7.46 -15.27 -7.01
CA LYS A 549 -7.09 -14.10 -6.20
C LYS A 549 -8.26 -13.72 -5.30
N VAL A 550 -8.07 -13.85 -3.99
CA VAL A 550 -9.10 -13.55 -2.99
C VAL A 550 -8.57 -12.60 -1.93
N LYS A 551 -9.18 -11.42 -1.81
CA LYS A 551 -8.78 -10.41 -0.81
C LYS A 551 -9.10 -10.88 0.61
N GLY A 552 -8.10 -10.84 1.48
CA GLY A 552 -8.26 -11.04 2.93
C GLY A 552 -8.26 -12.50 3.41
N ILE A 553 -8.14 -13.44 2.47
CA ILE A 553 -7.98 -14.88 2.73
C ILE A 553 -6.66 -15.32 2.09
N SER A 554 -5.79 -15.93 2.88
CA SER A 554 -4.61 -16.61 2.33
C SER A 554 -5.07 -17.92 1.71
N LEU A 555 -4.88 -18.08 0.40
CA LEU A 555 -5.16 -19.33 -0.31
C LEU A 555 -4.05 -20.36 -0.03
N ASN A 556 -4.07 -20.91 1.19
CA ASN A 556 -3.34 -22.14 1.50
C ASN A 556 -4.09 -23.35 0.93
N TYR A 557 -3.48 -24.54 1.00
CA TYR A 557 -4.04 -25.77 0.44
C TYR A 557 -5.47 -26.03 0.94
N LYS A 558 -5.72 -25.97 2.25
CA LYS A 558 -7.06 -26.18 2.81
C LYS A 558 -8.09 -25.14 2.32
N ALA A 559 -7.68 -23.87 2.23
CA ALA A 559 -8.54 -22.81 1.72
C ALA A 559 -8.77 -22.93 0.22
N SER A 560 -7.79 -23.38 -0.58
CA SER A 560 -7.96 -23.57 -2.02
C SER A 560 -8.87 -24.74 -2.37
N GLN A 561 -8.94 -25.79 -1.52
CA GLN A 561 -9.94 -26.85 -1.69
C GLN A 561 -11.37 -26.32 -1.57
N VAL A 562 -11.58 -25.30 -0.74
CA VAL A 562 -12.89 -24.73 -0.44
C VAL A 562 -13.22 -23.53 -1.34
N VAL A 563 -12.22 -22.70 -1.65
CA VAL A 563 -12.32 -21.51 -2.50
C VAL A 563 -11.40 -21.68 -3.70
N ASN A 564 -11.94 -22.35 -4.72
CA ASN A 564 -11.30 -22.56 -6.02
C ASN A 564 -12.11 -21.88 -7.14
N PHE A 565 -11.60 -21.97 -8.36
CA PHE A 565 -12.24 -21.39 -9.55
C PHE A 565 -13.71 -21.79 -9.68
N GLU A 566 -14.02 -23.09 -9.60
CA GLU A 566 -15.40 -23.59 -9.76
C GLU A 566 -16.32 -23.09 -8.65
N LYS A 567 -15.83 -23.00 -7.41
CA LYS A 567 -16.62 -22.43 -6.32
C LYS A 567 -16.89 -20.94 -6.51
N ILE A 568 -15.90 -20.17 -6.96
CA ILE A 568 -16.09 -18.74 -7.24
C ILE A 568 -17.10 -18.56 -8.38
N LYS A 569 -16.97 -19.37 -9.45
CA LYS A 569 -17.91 -19.41 -10.58
C LYS A 569 -19.32 -19.73 -10.12
N ASP A 570 -19.49 -20.79 -9.34
CA ASP A 570 -20.78 -21.19 -8.76
C ASP A 570 -21.40 -20.07 -7.91
N MET A 571 -20.62 -19.44 -7.03
CA MET A 571 -21.10 -18.35 -6.18
C MET A 571 -21.47 -17.09 -6.98
N VAL A 572 -20.79 -16.80 -8.08
CA VAL A 572 -21.13 -15.66 -8.96
C VAL A 572 -22.41 -15.94 -9.76
N LEU A 573 -22.56 -17.14 -10.31
CA LEU A 573 -23.70 -17.51 -11.15
C LEU A 573 -24.96 -17.82 -10.35
N LYS A 574 -24.84 -18.61 -9.27
CA LYS A 574 -25.98 -19.11 -8.49
C LYS A 574 -26.26 -18.32 -7.20
N LYS A 575 -25.43 -17.33 -6.87
CA LYS A 575 -25.52 -16.56 -5.61
C LYS A 575 -25.57 -17.45 -4.37
N SER A 576 -24.72 -18.49 -4.35
CA SER A 576 -24.64 -19.48 -3.28
C SER A 576 -24.27 -18.85 -1.92
N ASP A 577 -24.62 -19.55 -0.84
CA ASP A 577 -24.35 -19.10 0.53
C ASP A 577 -22.86 -18.87 0.82
N PRO A 578 -22.54 -17.96 1.77
CA PRO A 578 -21.17 -17.71 2.20
C PRO A 578 -20.47 -18.99 2.67
N VAL A 579 -19.19 -19.10 2.34
CA VAL A 579 -18.37 -20.26 2.70
C VAL A 579 -17.45 -19.92 3.86
N SER A 580 -17.42 -20.76 4.89
CA SER A 580 -16.54 -20.56 6.04
C SER A 580 -15.13 -21.09 5.74
N VAL A 581 -14.13 -20.23 5.87
CA VAL A 581 -12.71 -20.58 5.76
C VAL A 581 -12.05 -20.31 7.10
N LEU A 582 -11.48 -21.34 7.72
CA LEU A 582 -10.74 -21.17 8.97
C LEU A 582 -9.48 -20.34 8.73
N SER A 583 -9.29 -19.28 9.51
CA SER A 583 -8.12 -18.42 9.40
C SER A 583 -7.45 -18.28 10.76
N ARG A 584 -6.14 -18.46 10.78
CA ARG A 584 -5.29 -18.26 11.96
C ARG A 584 -4.67 -16.88 11.91
N GLN A 585 -4.77 -16.11 13.00
CA GLN A 585 -4.13 -14.82 13.11
C GLN A 585 -3.51 -14.64 14.49
N LEU A 586 -2.27 -14.15 14.53
CA LEU A 586 -1.69 -13.62 15.75
C LEU A 586 -2.39 -12.31 16.08
N ARG A 587 -3.09 -12.28 17.22
CA ARG A 587 -3.75 -11.09 17.74
C ARG A 587 -3.09 -10.68 19.05
N ARG A 588 -3.10 -9.37 19.28
CA ARG A 588 -2.69 -8.80 20.55
C ARG A 588 -3.95 -8.43 21.34
N THR A 589 -4.07 -8.90 22.58
CA THR A 589 -5.19 -8.53 23.47
C THR A 589 -5.06 -7.07 23.90
N ARG A 590 -6.08 -6.54 24.58
CA ARG A 590 -6.05 -5.17 25.13
C ARG A 590 -4.94 -5.01 26.15
N GLU A 591 -4.64 -6.08 26.88
CA GLU A 591 -3.57 -6.22 27.86
C GLU A 591 -2.23 -6.57 27.22
N HIS A 592 -2.12 -6.40 25.90
CA HIS A 592 -0.90 -6.59 25.13
C HIS A 592 -0.34 -8.02 25.06
N ALA A 593 -1.08 -9.03 25.54
CA ALA A 593 -0.73 -10.44 25.36
C ALA A 593 -0.86 -10.83 23.89
N VAL A 594 0.08 -11.64 23.38
CA VAL A 594 -0.02 -12.15 22.00
C VAL A 594 -0.57 -13.56 22.04
N VAL A 595 -1.70 -13.74 21.37
CA VAL A 595 -2.44 -14.99 21.29
C VAL A 595 -2.66 -15.35 19.82
N THR A 596 -2.50 -16.63 19.51
CA THR A 596 -2.94 -17.17 18.22
C THR A 596 -4.43 -17.44 18.32
N VAL A 597 -5.22 -16.80 17.48
CA VAL A 597 -6.68 -17.01 17.43
C VAL A 597 -7.03 -17.62 16.09
N GLU A 598 -7.72 -18.75 16.15
CA GLU A 598 -8.42 -19.31 15.00
C GLU A 598 -9.85 -18.78 14.99
N PHE A 599 -10.28 -18.30 13.82
CA PHE A 599 -11.63 -17.83 13.65
C PHE A 599 -12.12 -18.14 12.23
N PRO A 600 -13.42 -18.46 12.07
CA PRO A 600 -14.01 -18.62 10.76
C PRO A 600 -14.09 -17.25 10.05
N LYS A 601 -13.57 -17.19 8.82
CA LYS A 601 -13.83 -16.10 7.88
C LYS A 601 -14.91 -16.53 6.91
N LEU A 602 -16.02 -15.81 6.89
CA LEU A 602 -17.07 -16.02 5.90
C LEU A 602 -16.66 -15.37 4.57
N TYR A 603 -16.28 -16.21 3.61
CA TYR A 603 -16.07 -15.83 2.22
C TYR A 603 -17.42 -15.64 1.54
N LYS A 604 -17.62 -14.46 0.94
CA LYS A 604 -18.78 -14.16 0.10
C LYS A 604 -18.39 -13.26 -1.06
N ILE A 605 -19.16 -13.35 -2.13
CA ILE A 605 -19.05 -12.46 -3.28
C ILE A 605 -19.54 -11.06 -2.87
N THR A 606 -18.73 -10.03 -3.13
CA THR A 606 -19.06 -8.64 -2.77
C THR A 606 -18.85 -7.72 -3.95
N SER A 607 -19.73 -7.83 -4.94
CA SER A 607 -19.72 -6.96 -6.12
C SER A 607 -20.60 -5.72 -5.91
N MET A 608 -20.17 -4.83 -5.01
CA MET A 608 -20.98 -3.66 -4.60
C MET A 608 -20.53 -2.34 -5.25
N LYS A 609 -19.55 -2.36 -6.16
CA LYS A 609 -19.02 -1.13 -6.79
C LYS A 609 -19.67 -0.80 -8.13
N ARG A 610 -20.39 -1.75 -8.73
CA ARG A 610 -21.08 -1.62 -10.02
C ARG A 610 -22.45 -2.30 -9.94
N LYS A 611 -23.35 -1.94 -10.83
CA LYS A 611 -24.63 -2.61 -11.08
C LYS A 611 -24.39 -3.77 -12.05
N PHE A 612 -24.98 -4.93 -11.79
CA PHE A 612 -24.93 -6.10 -12.67
C PHE A 612 -26.32 -6.40 -13.21
N TYR A 613 -26.41 -6.73 -14.50
CA TYR A 613 -27.62 -7.20 -15.16
C TYR A 613 -27.70 -8.74 -15.14
N GLU A 614 -28.83 -9.28 -15.59
CA GLU A 614 -29.07 -10.73 -15.66
C GLU A 614 -28.13 -11.44 -16.64
N ASP A 615 -27.70 -10.76 -17.70
CA ASP A 615 -26.71 -11.23 -18.67
C ASP A 615 -25.26 -11.15 -18.17
N HIS A 616 -25.07 -10.85 -16.87
CA HIS A 616 -23.79 -10.65 -16.20
C HIS A 616 -22.97 -9.44 -16.68
N THR A 617 -23.52 -8.59 -17.54
CA THR A 617 -22.88 -7.30 -17.87
C THR A 617 -22.90 -6.39 -16.65
N SER A 618 -21.89 -5.51 -16.54
CA SER A 618 -21.78 -4.60 -15.40
C SER A 618 -21.62 -3.15 -15.83
N VAL A 619 -22.39 -2.26 -15.21
CA VAL A 619 -22.38 -0.82 -15.51
C VAL A 619 -22.18 -0.01 -14.23
N PRO A 620 -21.65 1.22 -14.32
CA PRO A 620 -21.58 2.09 -13.14
C PRO A 620 -22.98 2.48 -12.65
N PHE A 621 -23.10 2.81 -11.36
CA PHE A 621 -24.35 3.30 -10.81
C PHE A 621 -24.75 4.63 -11.47
N GLY A 622 -26.03 4.76 -11.84
CA GLY A 622 -26.56 5.93 -12.56
C GLY A 622 -26.36 5.90 -14.07
N PHE A 623 -25.83 4.81 -14.64
CA PHE A 623 -25.69 4.62 -16.09
C PHE A 623 -27.05 4.58 -16.79
N LYS A 624 -27.17 5.31 -17.90
CA LYS A 624 -28.31 5.23 -18.82
C LYS A 624 -27.79 4.86 -20.21
N LYS A 625 -28.34 3.79 -20.79
CA LYS A 625 -28.04 3.42 -22.17
C LYS A 625 -28.80 4.37 -23.09
N ILE A 626 -28.12 4.95 -24.06
CA ILE A 626 -28.78 5.75 -25.11
C ILE A 626 -29.72 4.80 -25.84
N LYS A 627 -31.03 5.07 -25.79
CA LYS A 627 -31.99 4.43 -26.69
C LYS A 627 -31.80 5.11 -28.05
N TYR A 628 -31.17 4.40 -28.98
CA TYR A 628 -31.07 4.81 -30.38
C TYR A 628 -32.42 4.68 -31.07
#